data_AF-A0A089MD29-F1
#
_entry.id   AF-A0A089MD29-F1
#
_cell.length_a   1.000
_cell.length_b   1.000
_cell.length_c   1.000
_cell.angle_alpha   90.00
_cell.angle_beta   90.00
_cell.angle_gamma   90.00
#
_symmetry.space_group_name_H-M   'P 1'
#
loop_
_entity.id
_entity.type
_entity.pdbx_description
1 polymer ?
#
loop_
_entity_poly.entity_id
_entity_poly.type
_entity_poly.pdbx_seq_one_letter_code
_entity_poly.pdbx_strand_id
1 'polypeptide(L)'
;MAIAIHSSHRRLAELFLQYKKGTFSVFQMAELLKFLQENCDLVFEVDGLKEAAYAAQCAGNMELVQHFTLRLEELEESLKWEHLKAYSTKRN
;
A
#
# COMPACT_ATOMS: atom_id res chain seq x y z
N MET A 1 -12.71 -9.37 3.19
CA MET A 1 -11.80 -8.36 2.60
C MET A 1 -11.37 -8.79 1.22
N ALA A 2 -11.72 -8.03 0.19
CA ALA A 2 -11.08 -8.20 -1.11
C ALA A 2 -9.66 -7.67 -0.97
N ILE A 3 -8.65 -8.53 -1.14
CA ILE A 3 -7.24 -8.13 -1.16
C ILE A 3 -7.03 -7.34 -2.45
N ALA A 4 -7.32 -6.04 -2.39
CA ALA A 4 -7.03 -5.14 -3.48
C ALA A 4 -5.50 -4.99 -3.55
N ILE A 5 -4.88 -5.64 -4.52
CA ILE A 5 -3.44 -5.53 -4.74
C ILE A 5 -3.15 -4.08 -5.15
N HIS A 6 -2.48 -3.34 -4.25
CA HIS A 6 -2.06 -1.96 -4.52
C HIS A 6 -1.13 -1.89 -5.74
N SER A 7 -1.17 -0.77 -6.45
CA SER A 7 -0.44 -0.59 -7.70
C SER A 7 1.08 -0.74 -7.51
N SER A 8 1.62 -0.34 -6.37
CA SER A 8 3.04 -0.47 -6.03
C SER A 8 3.43 -1.94 -5.87
N HIS A 9 2.61 -2.79 -5.23
CA HIS A 9 2.89 -4.24 -5.15
C HIS A 9 2.92 -4.92 -6.53
N ARG A 10 2.00 -4.54 -7.43
CA ARG A 10 1.99 -5.04 -8.81
C ARG A 10 3.26 -4.62 -9.55
N ARG A 11 3.68 -3.36 -9.40
CA ARG A 11 4.88 -2.86 -10.08
C ARG A 11 6.17 -3.46 -9.52
N LEU A 12 6.26 -3.68 -8.21
CA LEU A 12 7.34 -4.44 -7.58
C LEU A 12 7.45 -5.85 -8.16
N ALA A 13 6.32 -6.55 -8.35
CA ALA A 13 6.32 -7.88 -8.97
C ALA A 13 6.79 -7.84 -10.44
N GLU A 14 6.38 -6.85 -11.22
CA GLU A 14 6.84 -6.66 -12.61
C GLU A 14 8.36 -6.43 -12.69
N LEU A 15 8.89 -5.54 -11.85
CA LEU A 15 10.33 -5.23 -11.77
C LEU A 15 11.14 -6.48 -11.37
N PHE A 16 10.64 -7.25 -10.41
CA PHE A 16 11.28 -8.50 -9.99
C PHE A 16 11.29 -9.56 -11.11
N LEU A 17 10.20 -9.68 -11.88
CA LEU A 17 10.16 -10.56 -13.05
C LEU A 17 11.17 -10.14 -14.12
N GLN A 18 11.35 -8.85 -14.36
CA GLN A 18 12.36 -8.33 -15.29
C GLN A 18 13.78 -8.60 -14.79
N TYR A 19 14.02 -8.46 -13.48
CA TYR A 19 15.29 -8.84 -12.85
C TYR A 19 15.59 -10.32 -13.07
N LYS A 20 14.63 -11.20 -12.81
CA LYS A 20 14.78 -12.65 -13.06
C LYS A 20 15.05 -13.00 -14.53
N LYS A 21 14.50 -12.23 -15.47
CA LYS A 21 14.71 -12.41 -16.91
C LYS A 21 16.01 -11.79 -17.42
N GLY A 22 16.77 -11.09 -16.57
CA GLY A 22 17.98 -10.36 -16.97
C GLY A 22 17.70 -9.12 -17.82
N THR A 23 16.45 -8.68 -17.91
CA THR A 23 16.04 -7.48 -18.67
C THR A 23 15.94 -6.24 -17.78
N PHE A 24 16.40 -6.33 -16.53
CA PHE A 24 16.38 -5.24 -15.59
C PHE A 24 17.52 -4.27 -15.87
N SER A 25 17.18 -3.04 -16.18
CA SER A 25 18.14 -1.98 -16.46
C SER A 25 18.52 -1.21 -15.19
N VAL A 26 19.69 -0.56 -15.22
CA VAL A 26 20.14 0.33 -14.14
C VAL A 26 19.14 1.47 -13.89
N PHE A 27 18.44 1.95 -14.93
CA PHE A 27 17.41 2.98 -14.81
C PHE A 27 16.17 2.50 -14.04
N GLN A 28 15.89 1.19 -14.06
CA GLN A 28 14.79 0.58 -13.29
C GLN A 28 15.15 0.39 -11.82
N MET A 29 16.41 0.54 -11.42
CA MET A 29 16.81 0.55 -10.01
C MET A 29 16.21 1.75 -9.27
N ALA A 30 16.24 2.94 -9.87
CA ALA A 30 15.61 4.14 -9.28
C ALA A 30 14.09 3.96 -9.13
N GLU A 31 13.46 3.33 -10.12
CA GLU A 31 12.03 3.00 -10.08
C GLU A 31 11.73 1.97 -8.97
N LEU A 32 12.54 0.92 -8.84
CA LEU A 32 12.41 -0.07 -7.77
C LEU A 32 12.53 0.57 -6.38
N LEU A 33 13.53 1.42 -6.17
CA LEU A 33 13.71 2.12 -4.89
C LEU A 33 12.50 3.00 -4.54
N LYS A 34 11.94 3.70 -5.52
CA LYS A 34 10.72 4.49 -5.33
C LYS A 34 9.56 3.61 -4.85
N PHE A 35 9.27 2.50 -5.53
CA PHE A 35 8.17 1.62 -5.14
C PHE A 35 8.41 0.90 -3.81
N LEU A 36 9.67 0.61 -3.46
CA LEU A 36 10.02 0.08 -2.13
C LEU A 36 9.79 1.12 -1.03
N GLN A 37 10.11 2.39 -1.28
CA GLN A 37 9.83 3.47 -0.35
C GLN A 37 8.32 3.64 -0.12
N GLU A 38 7.53 3.73 -1.20
CA GLU A 38 6.06 3.81 -1.10
C GLU A 38 5.47 2.63 -0.31
N ASN A 39 5.99 1.42 -0.52
CA ASN A 39 5.59 0.24 0.22
C ASN A 39 5.99 0.33 1.71
N CYS A 40 7.18 0.85 2.00
CA CYS A 40 7.65 1.04 3.36
C CYS A 40 6.77 2.05 4.12
N ASP A 41 6.47 3.18 3.49
CA ASP A 41 5.64 4.24 4.06
C ASP A 41 4.22 3.72 4.34
N LEU A 42 3.64 2.96 3.40
CA LEU A 42 2.31 2.37 3.57
C LEU A 42 2.27 1.36 4.72
N VAL A 43 3.26 0.48 4.82
CA VAL A 43 3.36 -0.49 5.93
C VAL A 43 3.49 0.23 7.26
N PHE A 44 4.36 1.25 7.32
CA PHE A 44 4.56 2.05 8.52
C PHE A 44 3.26 2.73 8.99
N GLU A 45 2.52 3.37 8.08
CA GLU A 45 1.24 4.02 8.43
C GLU A 45 0.20 3.01 8.91
N VAL A 46 0.04 1.88 8.20
CA VAL A 46 -0.92 0.83 8.57
C VAL A 46 -0.60 0.23 9.93
N ASP A 47 0.66 -0.09 10.20
CA ASP A 47 1.05 -0.69 11.47
C ASP A 47 0.90 0.31 12.62
N GLY A 48 1.29 1.58 12.41
CA GLY A 48 1.07 2.64 13.39
C GLY A 48 -0.41 2.82 13.75
N LEU A 49 -1.31 2.79 12.77
CA LEU A 49 -2.76 2.88 13.01
C LEU A 49 -3.31 1.66 13.77
N LYS A 50 -2.84 0.46 13.45
CA LYS A 50 -3.24 -0.77 14.18
C LYS A 50 -2.75 -0.76 15.62
N GLU A 51 -1.50 -0.37 15.85
CA GLU A 51 -0.94 -0.24 17.19
C GLU A 51 -1.70 0.80 18.01
N ALA A 52 -2.04 1.95 17.41
CA ALA A 52 -2.83 2.98 18.07
C ALA A 52 -4.26 2.52 18.39
N ALA A 53 -4.92 1.81 17.47
CA ALA A 53 -6.23 1.19 17.70
C ALA A 53 -6.18 0.17 18.85
N TYR A 54 -5.14 -0.66 18.87
CA TYR A 54 -4.93 -1.65 19.93
C TYR A 54 -4.69 -0.98 21.29
N ALA A 55 -3.82 0.03 21.36
CA ALA A 55 -3.57 0.79 22.58
C ALA A 55 -4.85 1.46 23.11
N ALA A 56 -5.65 2.06 22.22
CA ALA A 56 -6.94 2.64 22.57
C ALA A 56 -7.92 1.59 23.12
N GLN A 57 -7.96 0.40 22.52
CA GLN A 57 -8.78 -0.71 22.99
C GLN A 57 -8.35 -1.16 24.39
N CYS A 58 -7.03 -1.32 24.62
CA CYS A 58 -6.48 -1.66 25.93
C CYS A 58 -6.81 -0.60 27.00
N ALA A 59 -6.90 0.68 26.61
CA ALA A 59 -7.30 1.78 27.49
C ALA A 59 -8.83 1.89 27.68
N GLY A 60 -9.64 1.07 27.01
CA GLY A 60 -11.10 1.14 27.03
C GLY A 60 -11.69 2.35 26.30
N ASN A 61 -10.89 3.07 25.50
CA ASN A 61 -11.33 4.25 24.77
C ASN A 61 -11.87 3.86 23.39
N MET A 62 -13.15 3.48 23.35
CA MET A 62 -13.81 2.99 22.14
C MET A 62 -13.97 4.06 21.04
N GLU A 63 -14.03 5.35 21.40
CA GLU A 63 -14.07 6.44 20.41
C GLU A 63 -12.75 6.49 19.61
N LEU A 64 -11.60 6.36 20.29
CA LEU A 64 -10.31 6.29 19.62
C LEU A 64 -10.14 5.02 18.79
N VAL A 65 -10.63 3.87 19.28
CA VAL A 65 -10.67 2.63 18.48
C VAL A 65 -11.41 2.86 17.16
N GLN A 66 -12.58 3.50 17.22
CA GLN A 66 -13.38 3.75 16.04
C GLN A 66 -12.72 4.76 15.10
N HIS A 67 -12.07 5.80 15.64
CA HIS A 67 -11.30 6.76 14.86
C HIS A 67 -10.18 6.10 14.04
N PHE A 68 -9.34 5.28 14.67
CA PHE A 68 -8.25 4.60 13.97
C PHE A 68 -8.75 3.53 12.99
N THR A 69 -9.85 2.86 13.32
CA THR A 69 -10.51 1.89 12.42
C THR A 69 -11.01 2.59 11.16
N LEU A 70 -11.71 3.72 11.30
CA LEU A 70 -12.19 4.50 10.15
C LEU A 70 -11.03 4.98 9.29
N ARG A 71 -9.92 5.40 9.90
CA ARG A 71 -8.74 5.84 9.17
C ARG A 71 -8.11 4.71 8.34
N LEU A 72 -8.09 3.48 8.87
CA LEU A 72 -7.65 2.30 8.12
C LEU A 72 -8.59 1.98 6.95
N GLU A 73 -9.90 2.13 7.13
CA GLU A 73 -10.89 1.95 6.06
C GLU A 73 -10.73 2.98 4.95
N GLU A 74 -10.56 4.26 5.29
CA GLU A 74 -10.27 5.34 4.33
C GLU A 74 -9.00 5.07 3.53
N LEU A 75 -7.94 4.60 4.21
CA LEU A 75 -6.69 4.23 3.56
C LEU A 75 -6.93 3.06 2.60
N GLU A 76 -7.63 2.01 3.01
CA GLU A 76 -7.96 0.87 2.14
C GLU A 76 -8.78 1.30 0.90
N GLU A 77 -9.74 2.22 1.06
CA GLU A 77 -10.50 2.78 -0.06
C GLU A 77 -9.62 3.58 -1.02
N SER A 78 -8.71 4.41 -0.51
CA SER A 78 -7.81 5.20 -1.35
C SER A 78 -6.96 4.31 -2.27
N LEU A 79 -6.42 3.21 -1.72
CA LEU A 79 -5.61 2.23 -2.47
C LEU A 79 -6.43 1.50 -3.55
N LYS A 80 -7.72 1.26 -3.29
CA LYS A 80 -8.65 0.67 -4.28
C LYS A 80 -8.92 1.64 -5.44
N TRP A 81 -9.13 2.93 -5.16
CA TRP A 81 -9.40 3.93 -6.19
C TRP A 81 -8.20 4.21 -7.09
N GLU A 82 -6.98 4.19 -6.53
CA GLU A 82 -5.75 4.29 -7.32
C GLU A 82 -5.60 3.14 -8.34
N HIS A 83 -5.96 1.92 -7.92
CA HIS A 83 -5.96 0.75 -8.80
C HIS A 83 -6.91 0.91 -10.00
N LEU A 84 -8.11 1.46 -9.78
CA LEU A 84 -9.12 1.65 -10.83
C LEU A 84 -8.69 2.71 -11.85
N LYS A 85 -8.05 3.81 -11.41
CA LYS A 85 -7.49 4.85 -12.30
C LYS A 85 -6.34 4.32 -13.16
N ALA A 86 -5.49 3.46 -12.61
CA ALA A 86 -4.42 2.82 -13.39
C ALA A 86 -4.98 1.89 -14.49
N TYR A 87 -6.14 1.26 -14.26
CA TYR A 87 -6.81 0.39 -15.24
C TYR A 87 -7.56 1.14 -16.36
N SER A 88 -8.10 2.34 -16.09
CA SER A 88 -8.75 3.15 -17.13
C SER A 88 -7.72 3.79 -18.07
N THR A 89 -6.55 4.15 -17.55
CA THR A 89 -5.49 4.83 -18.32
C THR A 89 -4.77 3.88 -19.29
N LYS A 90 -4.71 2.57 -19.03
CA LYS A 90 -4.12 1.55 -19.93
C LYS A 90 -5.02 1.09 -21.08
N ARG A 91 -6.26 1.60 -21.18
CA ARG A 91 -7.26 1.22 -22.22
C ARG A 91 -7.50 2.29 -23.29
N ASN A 92 -6.79 3.41 -23.24
CA ASN A 92 -6.69 4.43 -24.30
C ASN A 92 -5.27 4.44 -24.86
#